data_AF-A0AA38HW71-F1
#
_entry.id   AF-A0AA38HW71-F1
#
_cell.length_a   1.000
_cell.length_b   1.000
_cell.length_c   1.000
_cell.angle_alpha   90.00
_cell.angle_beta   90.00
_cell.angle_gamma   90.00
#
_symmetry.space_group_name_H-M   'P 1'
#
loop_
_entity.id
_entity.type
_entity.pdbx_description
1 polymer ?
#
loop_
_entity_poly.entity_id
_entity_poly.type
_entity_poly.pdbx_seq_one_letter_code
_entity_poly.pdbx_strand_id
1 'polypeptide(L)' 'MKQKSKLKGTEIFIDDDYTKRENEIQKKIRAIGAGEKRKRRETKVGYKKLIRAGEVWQWNEDQDEFVKKPLRPKENSKNE' A
#
# COMPACT_ATOMS: atom_id res chain seq x y z
N MET A 1 16.38 -23.50 13.55
CA MET A 1 15.43 -22.71 12.73
C MET A 1 15.21 -23.42 11.40
N LYS A 2 14.04 -24.01 11.12
CA LYS A 2 13.80 -24.83 9.91
C LYS A 2 13.06 -24.05 8.80
N GLN A 3 13.55 -24.20 7.56
CA GLN A 3 12.83 -24.04 6.29
C GLN A 3 12.19 -22.66 5.97
N LYS A 4 12.99 -21.64 5.63
CA LYS A 4 12.53 -20.50 4.79
C LYS A 4 12.68 -20.74 3.27
N SER A 5 13.39 -21.79 2.86
CA SER A 5 13.82 -22.02 1.47
C SER A 5 12.74 -22.57 0.53
N LYS A 6 11.59 -23.02 1.04
CA LYS A 6 10.48 -23.61 0.24
C LYS A 6 9.48 -22.59 -0.33
N LEU A 7 9.70 -21.29 -0.07
CA LEU A 7 8.81 -20.21 -0.51
C LEU A 7 9.29 -19.51 -1.79
N LYS A 8 10.40 -19.96 -2.40
CA LYS A 8 10.85 -19.49 -3.71
C LYS A 8 10.19 -20.33 -4.81
N GLY A 9 9.33 -19.69 -5.62
CA GLY A 9 8.73 -20.29 -6.82
C GLY A 9 7.22 -20.49 -6.75
N THR A 10 6.60 -20.32 -5.58
CA THR A 10 5.13 -20.34 -5.43
C THR A 10 4.64 -18.91 -5.21
N GLU A 11 3.65 -18.47 -5.97
CA GLU A 11 2.94 -17.21 -5.71
C GLU A 11 2.08 -17.37 -4.45
N ILE A 12 2.62 -16.91 -3.31
CA ILE A 12 1.93 -16.97 -2.02
C ILE A 12 1.04 -15.75 -1.91
N PHE A 13 -0.25 -15.95 -2.18
CA PHE A 13 -1.28 -14.97 -1.88
C PHE A 13 -1.62 -15.06 -0.39
N ILE A 14 -1.22 -14.03 0.37
CA ILE A 14 -1.77 -13.80 1.69
C ILE A 14 -3.14 -13.16 1.47
N ASP A 15 -4.20 -13.92 1.77
CA ASP A 15 -5.53 -13.34 1.86
C ASP A 15 -5.58 -12.51 3.15
N ASP A 16 -5.76 -11.21 2.98
CA ASP A 16 -5.88 -10.24 4.07
C ASP A 16 -7.35 -10.25 4.52
N ASP A 17 -7.64 -10.44 5.81
CA ASP A 17 -9.01 -10.48 6.34
C ASP A 17 -9.66 -9.08 6.30
N TYR A 18 -10.15 -8.69 5.12
CA TYR A 18 -10.82 -7.40 4.91
C TYR A 18 -12.29 -7.48 5.28
N THR A 19 -12.71 -6.60 6.20
CA THR A 19 -14.14 -6.34 6.40
C THR A 19 -14.78 -5.79 5.12
N LYS A 20 -16.12 -5.89 4.99
CA LYS A 20 -16.84 -5.39 3.79
C LYS A 20 -16.45 -3.94 3.43
N ARG A 21 -16.43 -3.04 4.43
CA ARG A 21 -16.06 -1.63 4.27
C ARG A 21 -14.63 -1.48 3.72
N GLU A 22 -13.69 -2.27 4.21
CA GLU A 22 -12.30 -2.24 3.75
C GLU A 22 -12.14 -2.78 2.34
N ASN A 23 -12.91 -3.81 1.96
CA ASN A 23 -12.93 -4.32 0.60
C ASN A 23 -13.47 -3.26 -0.37
N GLU A 24 -14.50 -2.50 0.00
CA GLU A 24 -15.00 -1.35 -0.77
C GLU A 24 -13.94 -0.23 -0.90
N ILE A 25 -13.28 0.15 0.20
CA ILE A 25 -12.18 1.11 0.19
C ILE A 25 -11.03 0.62 -0.70
N GLN A 26 -10.61 -0.63 -0.55
CA GLN A 26 -9.52 -1.19 -1.35
C GLN A 26 -9.89 -1.30 -2.84
N LYS A 27 -11.18 -1.52 -3.17
CA LYS A 27 -11.70 -1.42 -4.55
C LYS A 27 -11.63 0.02 -5.09
N LYS A 28 -12.06 1.04 -4.32
CA LYS A 28 -11.90 2.46 -4.69
C LYS A 28 -10.43 2.79 -4.98
N ILE A 29 -9.54 2.44 -4.06
CA ILE A 29 -8.09 2.66 -4.16
C ILE A 29 -7.51 1.95 -5.41
N ARG A 30 -7.89 0.69 -5.67
CA ARG A 30 -7.46 -0.05 -6.87
C ARG A 30 -7.95 0.61 -8.16
N ALA A 31 -9.19 1.10 -8.21
CA ALA A 31 -9.73 1.81 -9.36
C ALA A 31 -8.99 3.13 -9.64
N ILE A 32 -8.72 3.93 -8.60
CA ILE A 32 -7.94 5.17 -8.70
C ILE A 32 -6.50 4.87 -9.19
N GLY A 33 -5.86 3.86 -8.60
CA GLY A 33 -4.53 3.41 -9.01
C GLY A 33 -4.47 2.89 -10.46
N ALA A 34 -5.52 2.22 -10.95
CA ALA A 34 -5.63 1.81 -12.35
C ALA A 34 -5.77 3.01 -13.29
N GLY A 35 -6.55 4.03 -12.90
CA GLY A 35 -6.66 5.29 -13.63
C GLY A 35 -5.32 6.05 -13.74
N GLU A 36 -4.53 6.05 -12.67
CA GLU A 36 -3.18 6.64 -12.67
C GLU A 36 -2.16 5.81 -13.47
N LYS A 37 -2.22 4.48 -13.41
CA LYS A 37 -1.41 3.59 -14.26
C LYS A 37 -1.72 3.82 -15.76
N ARG A 38 -2.98 4.06 -16.13
CA ARG A 38 -3.38 4.42 -17.51
C ARG A 38 -2.72 5.72 -17.99
N LYS A 39 -2.43 6.66 -17.09
CA LYS A 39 -1.69 7.91 -17.37
C LYS A 39 -0.17 7.72 -17.44
N ARG A 40 0.33 6.47 -17.53
CA ARG A 40 1.76 6.07 -17.50
C ARG A 40 2.54 6.58 -16.28
N ARG A 41 1.87 6.90 -15.16
CA ARG A 41 2.54 7.34 -13.93
C ARG A 41 2.90 6.13 -13.07
N GLU A 42 4.15 6.04 -12.62
CA GLU A 42 4.59 4.97 -11.72
C GLU A 42 3.78 5.00 -10.43
N THR A 43 2.88 4.02 -10.32
CA THR A 43 1.85 3.96 -9.28
C THR A 43 1.81 2.56 -8.70
N LYS A 44 2.01 2.43 -7.38
CA LYS A 44 1.87 1.18 -6.63
C LYS A 44 0.71 1.32 -5.64
N VAL A 45 -0.24 0.38 -5.69
CA VAL A 45 -1.32 0.27 -4.72
C VAL A 45 -0.86 -0.65 -3.59
N GLY A 46 -1.02 -0.21 -2.34
CA GLY A 46 -0.92 -1.06 -1.15
C GLY A 46 -2.23 -1.08 -0.38
N TYR A 47 -2.26 -1.78 0.76
CA TYR A 47 -3.37 -1.70 1.70
C TYR A 47 -3.55 -0.25 2.19
N LYS A 48 -4.74 0.31 1.99
CA LYS A 48 -5.14 1.69 2.35
C LYS A 48 -4.14 2.78 1.94
N LYS A 49 -3.35 2.58 0.87
CA LYS A 49 -2.34 3.56 0.39
C LYS A 49 -2.03 3.47 -1.10
N LEU A 50 -1.64 4.60 -1.66
CA LEU A 50 -1.16 4.77 -3.03
C LEU A 50 0.26 5.36 -2.99
N ILE A 51 1.19 4.77 -3.71
CA ILE A 51 2.53 5.31 -3.89
C ILE A 51 2.62 5.81 -5.33
N ARG A 52 2.91 7.09 -5.53
CA ARG A 52 2.93 7.75 -6.84
C ARG A 52 4.18 8.62 -6.94
N ALA A 53 5.03 8.39 -7.93
CA ALA A 53 6.26 9.17 -8.14
C ALA A 53 7.15 9.33 -6.87
N GLY A 54 7.23 8.29 -6.03
CA GLY A 54 7.98 8.30 -4.77
C GLY A 54 7.23 8.88 -3.56
N GLU A 55 6.10 9.56 -3.76
CA GLU A 55 5.26 10.07 -2.68
C GLU A 55 4.31 8.99 -2.15
N VAL A 56 4.13 8.94 -0.83
CA VAL A 56 3.18 8.01 -0.17
C VAL A 56 1.91 8.77 0.22
N TRP A 57 0.80 8.38 -0.38
CA TRP A 57 -0.53 8.91 -0.13
C TRP A 57 -1.31 7.85 0.65
N GLN A 58 -1.69 8.15 1.89
CA GLN A 58 -2.49 7.25 2.72
C GLN A 58 -3.97 7.59 2.54
N TRP A 59 -4.82 6.56 2.44
CA TRP A 59 -6.27 6.76 2.42
C TRP A 59 -6.75 7.17 3.81
N ASN A 60 -7.47 8.29 3.89
CA ASN A 60 -8.16 8.76 5.08
C ASN A 60 -9.62 8.31 5.01
N GLU A 61 -10.04 7.46 5.95
CA GLU A 61 -11.38 6.87 5.97
C GLU A 61 -12.46 7.85 6.47
N ASP A 62 -12.07 8.89 7.20
CA ASP A 62 -12.96 9.95 7.69
C ASP A 62 -13.26 11.01 6.62
N GLN A 63 -12.36 11.18 5.65
CA GLN A 63 -12.52 12.15 4.54
C GLN A 63 -12.80 11.49 3.18
N ASP A 64 -12.71 10.15 3.06
CA ASP A 64 -12.79 9.38 1.81
C ASP A 64 -11.76 9.86 0.74
N GLU A 65 -10.61 10.38 1.20
CA GLU A 65 -9.60 11.04 0.38
C GLU A 65 -8.16 10.54 0.64
N PHE A 66 -7.28 10.75 -0.33
CA PHE A 66 -5.86 10.47 -0.18
C PHE A 66 -5.12 11.64 0.48
N VAL A 67 -4.65 11.45 1.71
CA VAL A 67 -3.79 12.41 2.40
C VAL A 67 -2.33 12.07 2.10
N LYS A 68 -1.59 13.03 1.52
CA LYS A 68 -0.14 12.93 1.33
C LYS A 68 0.53 12.83 2.69
N LYS A 69 1.11 11.67 3.01
CA LYS A 69 1.90 11.52 4.24
C LYS A 69 3.33 11.97 3.94
N PRO A 70 3.87 13.00 4.63
CA PRO A 70 5.30 13.24 4.55
C PRO A 70 6.00 11.96 5.02
N LEU A 71 6.98 11.50 4.24
CA LEU A 71 7.94 10.51 4.72
C LEU A 71 8.63 11.17 5.92
N ARG A 72 8.26 10.77 7.15
CA ARG A 72 9.01 11.21 8.33
C ARG A 72 10.48 10.86 8.06
N PRO A 73 11.44 11.79 8.27
CA PRO A 73 12.83 11.39 8.27
C PRO A 73 12.96 10.22 9.25
N LYS A 74 13.73 9.19 8.88
CA LYS A 74 14.10 8.17 9.86
C LYS A 74 14.98 8.87 10.90
N GLU A 75 14.38 9.26 12.02
CA GLU A 75 15.16 9.62 13.19
C GLU A 75 16.05 8.42 13.51
N ASN A 76 17.36 8.67 13.47
CA ASN A 76 18.34 7.65 13.80
C ASN A 76 18.11 7.26 15.26
N SER A 77 17.66 6.02 15.47
CA SER A 77 17.74 5.38 16.79
C SER A 77 19.21 5.07 17.11
N LYS A 78 19.99 6.12 17.36
CA LYS A 78 21.29 6.08 18.01
C LYS A 78 21.07 6.25 19.51
N ASN A 79 21.03 5.12 20.19
CA ASN A 79 21.38 4.92 21.58
C ASN A 79 22.07 3.54 21.53
N GLU A 80 23.39 3.42 21.59
CA GLU A 80 24.29 3.86 22.68
C GLU A 80 23.80 3.34 24.03
#